data_AF-A0A530A4C6-F1
#
_entry.id   AF-A0A530A4C6-F1
#
_cell.length_a   1.000
_cell.length_b   1.000
_cell.length_c   1.000
_cell.angle_alpha   90.00
_cell.angle_beta   90.00
_cell.angle_gamma   90.00
#
_symmetry.space_group_name_H-M   'P 1'
#
loop_
_entity.id
_entity.type
_entity.pdbx_description
1 polymer ?
#
loop_
_entity_poly.entity_id
_entity_poly.type
_entity_poly.pdbx_seq_one_letter_code
_entity_poly.pdbx_strand_id
1 'polypeptide(L)'
;MTDLLSGIRVLDLTNVLAGPYCAYQLALLGADVIKVEAPPGGDLARQLGASPELNQAGMGASFLAQNAGKRSVVLDLKKPDDRERFLDLVATADALVENFRPGVMNRLGLGHEKLKEVRPGLVYCAISGFGQTGPMRGNPAYDQIIQGLSGIMSITGTPETAPLRVGYPVADTLGGLVGAFTSAAAMAK
;
A
#
# COMPACT_ATOMS: atom_id res chain seq x y z
N MET A 1 -18.71 6.11 11.13
CA MET A 1 -17.91 5.99 9.90
C MET A 1 -18.58 6.87 8.87
N THR A 2 -17.79 7.71 8.19
CA THR A 2 -18.28 8.55 7.08
C THR A 2 -18.58 7.66 5.86
N ASP A 3 -19.56 8.03 5.05
CA ASP A 3 -20.01 7.30 3.85
C ASP A 3 -19.56 7.96 2.54
N LEU A 4 -18.54 8.82 2.60
CA LEU A 4 -18.04 9.61 1.47
C LEU A 4 -17.57 8.77 0.28
N LEU A 5 -17.03 7.58 0.56
CA LEU A 5 -16.64 6.59 -0.45
C LEU A 5 -17.55 5.34 -0.42
N SER A 6 -18.77 5.48 0.08
CA SER A 6 -19.74 4.37 0.04
C SER A 6 -20.00 3.95 -1.40
N GLY A 7 -20.00 2.63 -1.63
CA GLY A 7 -20.15 2.05 -2.97
C GLY A 7 -18.87 2.00 -3.81
N ILE A 8 -17.77 2.61 -3.35
CA ILE A 8 -16.46 2.51 -4.00
C ILE A 8 -15.77 1.22 -3.57
N ARG A 9 -15.25 0.47 -4.55
CA ARG A 9 -14.44 -0.73 -4.30
C ARG A 9 -12.96 -0.48 -4.57
N VAL A 10 -12.11 -0.82 -3.60
CA VAL A 10 -10.66 -0.67 -3.70
C VAL A 10 -9.97 -2.02 -3.57
N LEU A 11 -9.07 -2.34 -4.52
CA LEU A 11 -8.16 -3.47 -4.40
C LEU A 11 -6.85 -3.03 -3.76
N ASP A 12 -6.50 -3.65 -2.65
CA ASP A 12 -5.30 -3.37 -1.87
C ASP A 12 -4.29 -4.51 -2.06
N LEU A 13 -3.29 -4.30 -2.93
CA LEU A 13 -2.18 -5.24 -3.17
C LEU A 13 -0.96 -4.88 -2.33
N THR A 14 -1.14 -4.06 -1.31
CA THR A 14 -0.03 -3.42 -0.62
C THR A 14 0.48 -4.27 0.55
N ASN A 15 1.69 -3.93 1.01
CA ASN A 15 2.39 -4.63 2.08
C ASN A 15 3.07 -3.64 3.05
N VAL A 16 3.25 -4.05 4.30
CA VAL A 16 3.98 -3.32 5.36
C VAL A 16 3.28 -2.08 5.88
N LEU A 17 3.43 -0.90 5.25
CA LEU A 17 2.92 0.35 5.85
C LEU A 17 2.40 1.40 4.86
N ALA A 18 3.22 1.98 3.99
CA ALA A 18 2.80 3.13 3.18
C ALA A 18 1.52 2.85 2.36
N GLY A 19 1.51 1.71 1.66
CA GLY A 19 0.33 1.26 0.92
C GLY A 19 -0.83 0.83 1.82
N PRO A 20 -0.64 -0.01 2.85
CA PRO A 20 -1.74 -0.41 3.72
C PRO A 20 -2.39 0.79 4.42
N TYR A 21 -1.62 1.79 4.83
CA TYR A 21 -2.10 3.04 5.40
C TYR A 21 -2.96 3.81 4.40
N CYS A 22 -2.53 3.93 3.13
CA CYS A 22 -3.31 4.54 2.06
C CYS A 22 -4.69 3.87 1.93
N ALA A 23 -4.72 2.55 1.74
CA ALA A 23 -5.96 1.81 1.59
C ALA A 23 -6.83 1.85 2.87
N TYR A 24 -6.21 1.94 4.05
CA TYR A 24 -6.93 2.10 5.31
C TYR A 24 -7.64 3.46 5.43
N GLN A 25 -7.00 4.54 5.01
CA GLN A 25 -7.68 5.85 4.96
C GLN A 25 -8.91 5.80 4.05
N LEU A 26 -8.83 5.12 2.89
CA LEU A 26 -9.98 4.93 2.01
C LEU A 26 -11.09 4.09 2.67
N ALA A 27 -10.73 3.04 3.42
CA ALA A 27 -11.69 2.25 4.20
C ALA A 27 -12.39 3.09 5.28
N LEU A 28 -11.65 3.94 6.00
CA LEU A 28 -12.21 4.85 7.02
C LEU A 28 -13.21 5.85 6.43
N LEU A 29 -13.06 6.20 5.15
CA LEU A 29 -13.97 7.04 4.38
C LEU A 29 -15.17 6.28 3.80
N GLY A 30 -15.28 4.96 4.04
CA GLY A 30 -16.44 4.15 3.67
C GLY A 30 -16.25 3.23 2.46
N ALA A 31 -15.04 3.15 1.88
CA ALA A 31 -14.78 2.28 0.74
C ALA A 31 -14.77 0.78 1.14
N ASP A 32 -15.24 -0.07 0.23
CA ASP A 32 -15.12 -1.53 0.32
C ASP A 32 -13.72 -1.95 -0.12
N VAL A 33 -12.82 -2.15 0.84
CA VAL A 33 -11.42 -2.49 0.59
C VAL A 33 -11.19 -4.00 0.66
N ILE A 34 -10.71 -4.58 -0.45
CA ILE A 34 -10.32 -5.98 -0.56
C ILE A 34 -8.80 -6.07 -0.65
N LYS A 35 -8.17 -6.57 0.42
CA LYS A 35 -6.74 -6.86 0.44
C LYS A 35 -6.46 -8.17 -0.29
N VAL A 36 -5.60 -8.11 -1.30
CA VAL A 36 -5.12 -9.27 -2.07
C VAL A 36 -3.75 -9.65 -1.53
N GLU A 37 -3.69 -10.81 -0.87
CA GLU A 37 -2.51 -11.27 -0.16
C GLU A 37 -1.80 -12.42 -0.88
N ALA A 38 -0.46 -12.37 -0.89
CA ALA A 38 0.35 -13.40 -1.55
C ALA A 38 0.60 -14.61 -0.62
N PRO A 39 0.54 -15.85 -1.12
CA PRO A 39 0.99 -17.00 -0.35
C PRO A 39 2.53 -17.17 -0.39
N PRO A 40 3.13 -17.83 0.61
CA PRO A 40 2.55 -18.11 1.93
C PRO A 40 2.63 -16.87 2.84
N GLY A 41 1.70 -16.76 3.79
CA GLY A 41 1.82 -15.80 4.91
C GLY A 41 1.19 -14.43 4.71
N GLY A 42 0.94 -13.98 3.48
CA GLY A 42 0.27 -12.70 3.20
C GLY A 42 1.14 -11.48 3.45
N ASP A 43 0.54 -10.42 4.02
CA ASP A 43 1.27 -9.20 4.40
C ASP A 43 2.30 -9.48 5.51
N LEU A 44 3.54 -8.99 5.32
CA LEU A 44 4.61 -9.17 6.31
C LEU A 44 4.21 -8.59 7.67
N ALA A 45 3.41 -7.52 7.69
CA ALA A 45 2.94 -6.87 8.89
C ALA A 45 2.16 -7.82 9.83
N ARG A 46 1.63 -8.95 9.32
CA ARG A 46 0.94 -9.96 10.13
C ARG A 46 1.82 -10.56 11.22
N GLN A 47 3.13 -10.47 11.05
CA GLN A 47 4.14 -10.99 11.99
C GLN A 47 4.94 -9.86 12.66
N LEU A 48 4.54 -8.59 12.49
CA LEU A 48 5.24 -7.43 13.04
C LEU A 48 4.45 -6.76 14.16
N GLY A 49 5.07 -6.62 15.32
CA GLY A 49 4.48 -5.96 16.48
C GLY A 49 5.22 -6.31 17.76
N ALA A 50 4.85 -5.62 18.84
CA ALA A 50 5.49 -5.80 20.16
C ALA A 50 5.09 -7.10 20.88
N SER A 51 3.95 -7.72 20.52
CA SER A 51 3.51 -9.00 21.11
C SER A 51 3.94 -10.18 20.23
N PRO A 52 4.83 -11.06 20.71
CA PRO A 52 5.20 -12.28 20.01
C PRO A 52 4.00 -13.21 19.77
N GLU A 53 3.05 -13.27 20.70
CA GLU A 53 1.87 -14.12 20.63
C GLU A 53 0.96 -13.70 19.47
N LEU A 54 0.70 -12.39 19.33
CA LEU A 54 -0.07 -11.85 18.21
C LEU A 54 0.65 -12.07 16.88
N ASN A 55 1.97 -11.90 16.85
CA ASN A 55 2.77 -12.12 15.64
C ASN A 55 2.70 -13.58 15.17
N GLN A 56 2.80 -14.55 16.11
CA GLN A 56 2.67 -15.98 15.81
C GLN A 56 1.27 -16.35 15.31
N ALA A 57 0.24 -15.65 15.79
CA ALA A 57 -1.14 -15.84 15.33
C ALA A 57 -1.46 -15.11 14.00
N GLY A 58 -0.49 -14.44 13.36
CA GLY A 58 -0.72 -13.67 12.13
C GLY A 58 -1.56 -12.39 12.35
N MET A 59 -1.61 -11.92 13.60
CA MET A 59 -2.35 -10.76 14.09
C MET A 59 -1.41 -9.68 14.63
N GLY A 60 -0.21 -9.56 14.08
CA GLY A 60 0.77 -8.54 14.47
C GLY A 60 0.14 -7.14 14.52
N ALA A 61 0.48 -6.38 15.56
CA ALA A 61 -0.13 -5.06 15.82
C ALA A 61 0.01 -4.11 14.61
N SER A 62 1.10 -4.24 13.84
CA SER A 62 1.31 -3.46 12.61
C SER A 62 0.27 -3.78 11.54
N PHE A 63 -0.12 -5.04 11.40
CA PHE A 63 -1.17 -5.45 10.47
C PHE A 63 -2.54 -4.99 10.95
N LEU A 64 -2.87 -5.24 12.22
CA LEU A 64 -4.17 -4.88 12.79
C LEU A 64 -4.44 -3.37 12.67
N ALA A 65 -3.43 -2.54 12.95
CA ALA A 65 -3.56 -1.09 12.89
C ALA A 65 -3.89 -0.54 11.49
N GLN A 66 -3.41 -1.20 10.43
CA GLN A 66 -3.53 -0.69 9.05
C GLN A 66 -4.46 -1.52 8.17
N ASN A 67 -5.04 -2.60 8.67
CA ASN A 67 -5.89 -3.48 7.88
C ASN A 67 -7.24 -3.76 8.55
N ALA A 68 -7.56 -3.08 9.66
CA ALA A 68 -8.89 -3.09 10.23
C ALA A 68 -9.93 -2.61 9.19
N GLY A 69 -11.09 -3.29 9.15
CA GLY A 69 -12.17 -2.96 8.22
C GLY A 69 -11.98 -3.44 6.78
N LYS A 70 -10.82 -4.03 6.44
CA LYS A 70 -10.58 -4.60 5.11
C LYS A 70 -11.00 -6.07 5.05
N ARG A 71 -11.54 -6.49 3.92
CA ARG A 71 -11.69 -7.92 3.57
C ARG A 71 -10.36 -8.44 3.04
N SER A 72 -10.11 -9.74 3.14
CA SER A 72 -8.87 -10.35 2.65
C SER A 72 -9.18 -11.56 1.76
N VAL A 73 -8.42 -11.69 0.68
CA VAL A 73 -8.38 -12.87 -0.19
C VAL A 73 -6.93 -13.21 -0.50
N VAL A 74 -6.61 -14.49 -0.55
CA VAL A 74 -5.26 -14.96 -0.93
C VAL A 74 -5.26 -15.33 -2.41
N LEU A 75 -4.34 -14.75 -3.18
CA LEU A 75 -4.13 -15.06 -4.60
C LEU A 75 -2.62 -15.13 -4.89
N ASP A 76 -2.17 -16.20 -5.53
CA ASP A 76 -0.82 -16.28 -6.07
C ASP A 76 -0.78 -15.68 -7.48
N LEU A 77 -0.51 -14.37 -7.57
CA LEU A 77 -0.48 -13.66 -8.85
C LEU A 77 0.62 -14.13 -9.82
N LYS A 78 1.45 -15.11 -9.44
CA LYS A 78 2.36 -15.80 -10.37
C LYS A 78 1.68 -16.93 -11.13
N LYS A 79 0.53 -17.43 -10.66
CA LYS A 79 -0.25 -18.49 -11.32
C LYS A 79 -1.24 -17.89 -12.32
N PRO A 80 -1.36 -18.43 -13.54
CA PRO A 80 -2.33 -17.97 -14.52
C PRO A 80 -3.76 -17.90 -13.98
N ASP A 81 -4.26 -18.97 -13.36
CA ASP A 81 -5.64 -19.05 -12.87
C ASP A 81 -5.95 -17.98 -11.81
N ASP A 82 -5.01 -17.72 -10.90
CA ASP A 82 -5.18 -16.68 -9.87
C ASP A 82 -5.07 -15.27 -10.46
N ARG A 83 -4.33 -15.08 -11.57
CA ARG A 83 -4.35 -13.82 -12.33
C ARG A 83 -5.70 -13.60 -12.99
N GLU A 84 -6.32 -14.63 -13.56
CA GLU A 84 -7.66 -14.51 -14.13
C GLU A 84 -8.69 -14.12 -13.06
N ARG A 85 -8.68 -14.79 -11.91
CA ARG A 85 -9.53 -14.43 -10.76
C ARG A 85 -9.26 -13.01 -10.25
N PHE A 86 -8.01 -12.56 -10.29
CA PHE A 86 -7.67 -11.19 -9.96
C PHE A 86 -8.24 -10.19 -10.97
N LEU A 87 -8.22 -10.51 -12.27
CA LEU A 87 -8.83 -9.67 -13.30
C LEU A 87 -10.36 -9.57 -13.13
N ASP A 88 -11.02 -10.64 -12.66
CA ASP A 88 -12.45 -10.60 -12.29
C ASP A 88 -12.71 -9.59 -11.16
N LEU A 89 -11.82 -9.53 -10.15
CA LEU A 89 -11.90 -8.51 -9.09
C LEU A 89 -11.70 -7.10 -9.68
N VAL A 90 -10.71 -6.92 -10.55
CA VAL A 90 -10.41 -5.62 -11.20
C VAL A 90 -11.59 -5.10 -12.01
N ALA A 91 -12.34 -5.96 -12.70
CA ALA A 91 -13.51 -5.57 -13.48
C ALA A 91 -14.60 -4.88 -12.62
N THR A 92 -14.63 -5.18 -11.32
CA THR A 92 -15.59 -4.61 -10.35
C THR A 92 -15.01 -3.50 -9.48
N ALA A 93 -13.72 -3.17 -9.61
CA ALA A 93 -13.04 -2.20 -8.77
C ALA A 93 -13.06 -0.79 -9.36
N ASP A 94 -13.02 0.20 -8.48
CA ASP A 94 -12.91 1.61 -8.85
C ASP A 94 -11.48 2.13 -8.67
N ALA A 95 -10.76 1.58 -7.69
CA ALA A 95 -9.35 1.86 -7.50
C ALA A 95 -8.53 0.62 -7.16
N LEU A 96 -7.23 0.70 -7.44
CA LEU A 96 -6.21 -0.24 -7.02
C LEU A 96 -5.05 0.51 -6.37
N VAL A 97 -4.60 0.04 -5.21
CA VAL A 97 -3.40 0.53 -4.54
C VAL A 97 -2.36 -0.58 -4.49
N GLU A 98 -1.14 -0.29 -4.91
CA GLU A 98 0.01 -1.19 -4.83
C GLU A 98 1.27 -0.45 -4.36
N ASN A 99 2.17 -1.16 -3.69
CA ASN A 99 3.45 -0.59 -3.26
C ASN A 99 4.63 -1.55 -3.51
N PHE A 100 4.56 -2.31 -4.59
CA PHE A 100 5.67 -3.13 -5.04
C PHE A 100 6.80 -2.26 -5.60
N ARG A 101 7.99 -2.86 -5.74
CA ARG A 101 9.07 -2.20 -6.47
C ARG A 101 8.62 -1.90 -7.91
N PRO A 102 9.00 -0.74 -8.47
CA PRO A 102 8.64 -0.38 -9.83
C PRO A 102 8.91 -1.50 -10.84
N GLY A 103 7.92 -1.77 -11.68
CA GLY A 103 7.95 -2.82 -12.72
C GLY A 103 7.54 -4.22 -12.27
N VAL A 104 7.28 -4.48 -10.97
CA VAL A 104 6.76 -5.78 -10.51
C VAL A 104 5.43 -6.11 -11.17
N MET A 105 4.45 -5.20 -11.13
CA MET A 105 3.13 -5.43 -11.73
C MET A 105 3.21 -5.67 -13.24
N ASN A 106 4.10 -4.97 -13.95
CA ASN A 106 4.34 -5.22 -15.38
C ASN A 106 4.86 -6.64 -15.65
N ARG A 107 5.80 -7.14 -14.83
CA ARG A 107 6.31 -8.52 -14.96
C ARG A 107 5.27 -9.58 -14.65
N LEU A 108 4.30 -9.27 -13.79
CA LEU A 108 3.15 -10.16 -13.53
C LEU A 108 2.13 -10.16 -14.67
N GLY A 109 2.24 -9.21 -15.63
CA GLY A 109 1.24 -8.99 -16.66
C GLY A 109 0.01 -8.24 -16.13
N LEU A 110 0.14 -7.54 -15.01
CA LEU A 110 -0.93 -6.83 -14.30
C LEU A 110 -0.60 -5.32 -14.15
N GLY A 111 0.20 -4.79 -15.07
CA GLY A 111 0.55 -3.37 -15.11
C GLY A 111 -0.64 -2.46 -15.39
N HIS A 112 -0.48 -1.17 -15.10
CA HIS A 112 -1.51 -0.14 -15.30
C HIS A 112 -2.23 -0.23 -16.66
N GLU A 113 -1.47 -0.28 -17.76
CA GLU A 113 -2.04 -0.36 -19.12
C GLU A 113 -2.92 -1.60 -19.30
N LYS A 114 -2.44 -2.75 -18.81
CA LYS A 114 -3.18 -4.01 -18.94
C LYS A 114 -4.45 -4.03 -18.08
N LEU A 115 -4.41 -3.45 -16.89
CA LEU A 115 -5.59 -3.36 -16.03
C LEU A 115 -6.62 -2.37 -16.57
N LYS A 116 -6.18 -1.31 -17.26
CA LYS A 116 -7.08 -0.37 -17.93
C LYS A 116 -7.83 -0.98 -19.11
N GLU A 117 -7.27 -1.97 -19.80
CA GLU A 117 -8.02 -2.74 -20.80
C GLU A 117 -9.23 -3.46 -20.19
N VAL A 118 -9.12 -3.90 -18.93
CA VAL A 118 -10.20 -4.58 -18.20
C VAL A 118 -11.18 -3.58 -17.56
N ARG A 119 -10.65 -2.51 -16.97
CA ARG A 119 -11.43 -1.46 -16.31
C ARG A 119 -10.89 -0.08 -16.71
N PRO A 120 -11.43 0.55 -17.79
CA PRO A 120 -10.90 1.82 -18.30
C PRO A 120 -10.96 2.98 -17.28
N GLY A 121 -11.95 2.95 -16.38
CA GLY A 121 -12.12 3.93 -15.31
C GLY A 121 -11.33 3.65 -14.04
N LEU A 122 -10.45 2.64 -14.02
CA LEU A 122 -9.70 2.26 -12.82
C LEU A 122 -8.71 3.36 -12.42
N VAL A 123 -8.83 3.84 -11.18
CA VAL A 123 -7.81 4.66 -10.53
C VAL A 123 -6.68 3.76 -10.06
N TYR A 124 -5.46 3.96 -10.57
CA TYR A 124 -4.30 3.15 -10.24
C TYR A 124 -3.28 3.95 -9.44
N CYS A 125 -3.07 3.57 -8.18
CA CYS A 125 -2.17 4.23 -7.25
C CYS A 125 -0.97 3.31 -6.93
N ALA A 126 0.22 3.74 -7.34
CA ALA A 126 1.47 3.02 -7.16
C ALA A 126 2.40 3.80 -6.23
N ILE A 127 2.60 3.30 -5.01
CA ILE A 127 3.41 3.97 -3.98
C ILE A 127 4.79 3.33 -3.92
N SER A 128 5.84 4.10 -4.20
CA SER A 128 7.22 3.68 -4.04
C SER A 128 8.08 4.84 -3.54
N GLY A 129 9.17 4.56 -2.81
CA GLY A 129 9.91 5.62 -2.11
C GLY A 129 10.59 6.66 -3.01
N PHE A 130 10.93 6.32 -4.25
CA PHE A 130 11.46 7.27 -5.25
C PHE A 130 10.55 7.45 -6.47
N GLY A 131 9.30 6.99 -6.39
CA GLY A 131 8.36 7.00 -7.51
C GLY A 131 8.62 5.92 -8.57
N GLN A 132 7.78 5.91 -9.60
CA GLN A 132 7.81 4.92 -10.69
C GLN A 132 8.80 5.29 -11.81
N THR A 133 9.35 6.51 -11.79
CA THR A 133 10.22 7.08 -12.83
C THR A 133 11.48 7.70 -12.22
N GLY A 134 12.43 8.11 -13.06
CA GLY A 134 13.67 8.73 -12.61
C GLY A 134 14.80 7.75 -12.27
N PRO A 135 16.00 8.27 -11.95
CA PRO A 135 17.22 7.47 -11.82
C PRO A 135 17.24 6.57 -10.58
N MET A 136 16.54 6.98 -9.50
CA MET A 136 16.54 6.27 -8.21
C MET A 136 15.37 5.29 -8.04
N ARG A 137 14.48 5.15 -9.03
CA ARG A 137 13.27 4.31 -8.95
C ARG A 137 13.54 2.85 -8.55
N GLY A 138 14.74 2.33 -8.86
CA GLY A 138 15.15 0.97 -8.54
C GLY A 138 15.78 0.80 -7.15
N ASN A 139 16.04 1.90 -6.44
CA ASN A 139 16.77 1.86 -5.17
C ASN A 139 15.88 1.33 -4.04
N PRO A 140 16.47 0.63 -3.03
CA PRO A 140 15.76 0.30 -1.80
C PRO A 140 15.35 1.59 -1.08
N ALA A 141 14.15 1.60 -0.52
CA ALA A 141 13.54 2.82 -0.02
C ALA A 141 12.66 2.57 1.21
N TYR A 142 13.23 1.93 2.24
CA TYR A 142 12.59 1.93 3.56
C TYR A 142 12.53 3.36 4.13
N ASP A 143 11.54 3.62 4.98
CA ASP A 143 11.28 4.93 5.60
C ASP A 143 12.55 5.69 6.03
N GLN A 144 13.46 5.03 6.76
CA GLN A 144 14.70 5.68 7.24
C GLN A 144 15.64 6.15 6.11
N ILE A 145 15.65 5.46 4.96
CA ILE A 145 16.45 5.87 3.80
C ILE A 145 15.87 7.16 3.21
N ILE A 146 14.54 7.23 3.10
CA ILE A 146 13.84 8.42 2.60
C ILE A 146 13.98 9.58 3.57
N GLN A 147 13.85 9.34 4.87
CA GLN A 147 14.06 10.38 5.89
C GLN A 147 15.49 10.95 5.84
N GLY A 148 16.51 10.10 5.62
CA GLY A 148 17.89 10.55 5.47
C GLY A 148 18.09 11.42 4.22
N LEU A 149 17.62 10.95 3.07
CA LEU A 149 17.82 11.64 1.79
C LEU A 149 16.95 12.89 1.60
N SER A 150 15.76 12.93 2.19
CA SER A 150 14.87 14.10 2.12
C SER A 150 15.32 15.27 3.00
N GLY A 151 16.30 15.05 3.88
CA GLY A 151 16.77 16.04 4.84
C GLY A 151 15.98 16.08 6.15
N ILE A 152 14.92 15.26 6.31
CA ILE A 152 14.16 15.17 7.57
C ILE A 152 15.10 14.88 8.74
N MET A 153 16.01 13.92 8.58
CA MET A 153 16.98 13.61 9.64
C MET A 153 17.91 14.78 9.94
N SER A 154 18.33 15.54 8.92
CA SER A 154 19.30 16.64 9.09
C SER A 154 18.79 17.77 9.99
N ILE A 155 17.46 17.91 10.10
CA ILE A 155 16.78 18.92 10.93
C ILE A 155 16.10 18.29 12.16
N THR A 156 16.31 17.00 12.43
CA THR A 156 15.73 16.29 13.56
C THR A 156 16.85 15.85 14.51
N GLY A 157 16.75 16.24 15.77
CA GLY A 157 17.78 15.99 16.79
C GLY A 157 18.27 17.27 17.43
N THR A 158 19.43 17.20 18.06
CA THR A 158 20.10 18.31 18.74
C THR A 158 21.58 18.33 18.37
N PRO A 159 22.33 19.42 18.65
CA PRO A 159 23.77 19.45 18.44
C PRO A 159 24.53 18.28 19.09
N GLU A 160 23.99 17.71 20.17
CA GLU A 160 24.59 16.62 20.94
C GLU A 160 24.28 15.22 20.38
N THR A 161 23.23 15.06 19.56
CA THR A 161 22.66 13.75 19.20
C THR A 161 22.90 13.32 17.75
N ALA A 162 23.53 14.17 16.93
CA ALA A 162 23.64 14.03 15.48
C ALA A 162 22.23 13.95 14.79
N PRO A 163 22.15 13.88 13.44
CA PRO A 163 20.88 13.68 12.75
C PRO A 163 20.14 12.42 13.21
N LEU A 164 18.90 12.58 13.68
CA LEU A 164 18.05 11.49 14.17
C LEU A 164 16.89 11.22 13.21
N ARG A 165 16.44 9.95 13.19
CA ARG A 165 15.15 9.59 12.58
C ARG A 165 14.00 10.12 13.42
N VAL A 166 12.89 10.47 12.78
CA VAL A 166 11.60 10.67 13.46
C VAL A 166 11.17 9.36 14.15
N GLY A 167 10.50 9.49 15.30
CA GLY A 167 10.13 8.37 16.16
C GLY A 167 9.18 7.36 15.51
N TYR A 168 8.35 7.80 14.57
CA TYR A 168 7.47 6.96 13.77
C TYR A 168 7.88 7.02 12.29
N PRO A 169 7.44 6.05 11.45
CA PRO A 169 7.80 5.98 10.04
C PRO A 169 7.08 7.05 9.20
N VAL A 170 7.51 8.30 9.36
CA VAL A 170 6.85 9.48 8.80
C VAL A 170 6.82 9.48 7.27
N ALA A 171 7.85 8.96 6.59
CA ALA A 171 7.89 8.96 5.13
C ALA A 171 6.86 7.98 4.56
N ASP A 172 6.71 6.81 5.18
CA ASP A 172 5.69 5.83 4.81
C ASP A 172 4.28 6.38 5.06
N THR A 173 4.05 6.98 6.24
CA THR A 173 2.73 7.55 6.58
C THR A 173 2.36 8.72 5.67
N LEU A 174 3.31 9.63 5.39
CA LEU A 174 3.08 10.74 4.47
C LEU A 174 2.80 10.24 3.05
N GLY A 175 3.61 9.30 2.54
CA GLY A 175 3.40 8.70 1.22
C GLY A 175 2.04 8.01 1.11
N GLY A 176 1.64 7.28 2.15
CA GLY A 176 0.33 6.65 2.23
C GLY A 176 -0.82 7.66 2.28
N LEU A 177 -0.69 8.72 3.09
CA LEU A 177 -1.71 9.77 3.21
C LEU A 177 -1.89 10.53 1.89
N VAL A 178 -0.80 10.91 1.23
CA VAL A 178 -0.84 11.56 -0.08
C VAL A 178 -1.47 10.61 -1.12
N GLY A 179 -1.08 9.33 -1.12
CA GLY A 179 -1.69 8.33 -1.99
C GLY A 179 -3.19 8.18 -1.79
N ALA A 180 -3.67 8.21 -0.54
CA ALA A 180 -5.11 8.17 -0.23
C ALA A 180 -5.81 9.44 -0.70
N PHE A 181 -5.23 10.61 -0.41
CA PHE A 181 -5.76 11.91 -0.82
C PHE A 181 -5.90 11.99 -2.34
N THR A 182 -4.86 11.64 -3.10
CA THR A 182 -4.90 11.69 -4.57
C THR A 182 -5.85 10.65 -5.15
N SER A 183 -5.94 9.46 -4.55
CA SER A 183 -6.88 8.42 -5.00
C SER A 183 -8.32 8.85 -4.76
N ALA A 184 -8.64 9.38 -3.58
CA ALA A 184 -9.96 9.92 -3.26
C ALA A 184 -10.32 11.08 -4.20
N ALA A 185 -9.38 12.01 -4.45
CA ALA A 185 -9.58 13.11 -5.39
C ALA A 185 -9.81 12.63 -6.82
N ALA A 186 -9.13 11.56 -7.26
CA ALA A 186 -9.33 10.98 -8.58
C ALA A 186 -10.67 10.23 -8.72
N MET A 187 -11.26 9.79 -7.61
CA MET A 187 -12.58 9.15 -7.57
C MET A 187 -13.73 10.14 -7.34
N ALA A 188 -13.44 11.33 -6.81
CA ALA A 188 -14.41 12.41 -6.64
C ALA A 188 -14.88 12.90 -8.01
N LYS A 189 -16.20 12.91 -8.22
CA LYS A 189 -16.86 13.46 -9.40
C LYS A 189 -17.40 14.84 -9.12
#